data_AF-A0A3E0KHH1-F1
#
_entry.id   AF-A0A3E0KHH1-F1
#
_cell.length_a   1.000
_cell.length_b   1.000
_cell.length_c   1.000
_cell.angle_alpha   90.00
_cell.angle_beta   90.00
_cell.angle_gamma   90.00
#
_symmetry.space_group_name_H-M   'P 1'
#
loop_
_entity.id
_entity.type
_entity.pdbx_description
1 polymer ?
#
loop_
_entity_poly.entity_id
_entity_poly.type
_entity_poly.pdbx_seq_one_letter_code
_entity_poly.pdbx_strand_id
1 'polypeptide(L)'
;RVVDTAEALFEVDNYAEYVEVQSEAALRALATQYPYDAHDEHTLSLAANAAEINEQLKAAVQERLSKAGVEVLEARISHLAYAPEIASAMLQRQQANAVIAARQKIVEGAVGMVEMALDMLKERHIVDLDDERKAQMVGNLLVVLCADRNPQPIVNAGSLY
;
A
#
# COMPACT_ATOMS: atom_id res chain seq x y z
N ARG A 1 -5.50 -20.03 28.70
CA ARG A 1 -6.01 -20.52 30.00
C ARG A 1 -6.63 -21.89 29.76
N VAL A 2 -6.24 -22.92 30.52
CA VAL A 2 -6.92 -24.21 30.45
C VAL A 2 -8.26 -24.06 31.19
N VAL A 3 -9.35 -24.34 30.50
CA VAL A 3 -10.71 -24.22 31.05
C VAL A 3 -11.29 -25.59 31.43
N ASP A 4 -10.82 -26.66 30.79
CA ASP A 4 -11.19 -28.03 31.13
C ASP A 4 -9.94 -28.92 31.28
N THR A 5 -9.61 -29.24 32.53
CA THR A 5 -8.45 -30.08 32.85
C THR A 5 -8.69 -31.57 32.60
N ALA A 6 -9.94 -32.02 32.46
CA ALA A 6 -10.25 -33.44 32.24
C ALA A 6 -10.12 -33.84 30.77
N GLU A 7 -10.51 -32.95 29.85
CA GLU A 7 -10.38 -33.15 28.41
C GLU A 7 -8.93 -32.95 27.93
N ALA A 8 -8.22 -31.95 28.49
CA ALA A 8 -6.82 -31.67 28.19
C ALA A 8 -5.84 -32.79 28.60
N LEU A 9 -6.21 -33.60 29.61
CA LEU A 9 -5.38 -34.72 30.07
C LEU A 9 -5.55 -36.00 29.22
N PHE A 10 -6.62 -36.07 28.42
CA PHE A 10 -7.03 -37.31 27.73
C PHE A 10 -6.84 -37.28 26.21
N GLU A 11 -6.87 -36.11 25.57
CA GLU A 11 -6.70 -36.00 24.10
C GLU A 11 -5.27 -35.64 23.66
N VAL A 12 -4.41 -35.18 24.56
CA VAL A 12 -3.09 -34.64 24.19
C VAL A 12 -2.04 -35.01 25.23
N ASP A 13 -1.17 -35.98 24.91
CA ASP A 13 -0.06 -36.42 25.78
C ASP A 13 0.88 -35.26 26.19
N ASN A 14 0.91 -34.16 25.43
CA ASN A 14 1.66 -32.95 25.72
C ASN A 14 0.89 -31.68 25.31
N TYR A 15 0.11 -31.11 26.23
CA TYR A 15 -0.69 -29.90 25.99
C TYR A 15 0.14 -28.72 25.46
N ALA A 16 1.38 -28.57 25.92
CA ALA A 16 2.23 -27.44 25.55
C ALA A 16 2.66 -27.55 24.08
N GLU A 17 3.06 -28.75 23.66
CA GLU A 17 3.42 -29.06 22.28
C GLU A 17 2.22 -28.92 21.34
N TYR A 18 1.03 -29.37 21.76
CA TYR A 18 -0.18 -29.15 20.96
C TYR A 18 -0.51 -27.67 20.79
N VAL A 19 -0.43 -26.88 21.87
CA VAL A 19 -0.67 -25.43 21.80
C VAL A 19 0.33 -24.78 20.85
N GLU A 20 1.61 -25.16 20.92
CA GLU A 20 2.66 -24.65 20.03
C GLU A 20 2.38 -25.00 18.57
N VAL A 21 2.15 -26.28 18.25
CA VAL A 21 1.90 -26.76 16.88
C VAL A 21 0.64 -26.12 16.29
N GLN A 22 -0.45 -26.02 17.04
CA GLN A 22 -1.69 -25.40 16.55
C GLN A 22 -1.53 -23.88 16.37
N SER A 23 -0.79 -23.22 17.25
CA SER A 23 -0.51 -21.79 17.13
C SER A 23 0.37 -21.49 15.92
N GLU A 24 1.39 -22.31 15.67
CA GLU A 24 2.25 -22.19 14.48
C GLU A 24 1.46 -22.43 13.19
N ALA A 25 0.60 -23.45 13.18
CA ALA A 25 -0.25 -23.76 12.04
C ALA A 25 -1.22 -22.60 11.73
N ALA A 26 -1.83 -21.99 12.76
CA ALA A 26 -2.68 -20.82 12.61
C ALA A 26 -1.91 -19.61 12.06
N LEU A 27 -0.71 -19.34 12.62
CA LEU A 27 0.15 -18.25 12.18
C LEU A 27 0.57 -18.41 10.71
N ARG A 28 0.98 -19.62 10.31
CA ARG A 28 1.39 -19.91 8.92
C ARG A 28 0.24 -19.75 7.94
N ALA A 29 -0.97 -20.18 8.33
CA ALA A 29 -2.17 -19.99 7.52
C ALA A 29 -2.49 -18.49 7.34
N LEU A 30 -2.41 -17.71 8.42
CA LEU A 30 -2.62 -16.25 8.40
C LEU A 30 -1.59 -15.56 7.48
N ALA A 31 -0.31 -15.92 7.61
CA ALA A 31 0.77 -15.36 6.81
C ALA A 31 0.68 -15.68 5.31
N THR A 32 -0.13 -16.68 4.93
CA THR A 32 -0.38 -17.03 3.51
C THR A 32 -1.57 -16.24 2.95
N GLN A 33 -2.47 -15.78 3.81
CA GLN A 33 -3.68 -15.04 3.42
C GLN A 33 -3.43 -13.54 3.29
N TYR A 34 -2.51 -12.99 4.09
CA TYR A 34 -2.22 -11.56 4.13
C TYR A 34 -0.80 -11.26 3.65
N PRO A 35 -0.62 -10.26 2.77
CA PRO A 35 0.71 -9.80 2.40
C PRO A 35 1.42 -9.19 3.61
N TYR A 36 2.76 -9.19 3.57
CA TYR A 36 3.57 -8.52 4.59
C TYR A 36 3.23 -7.02 4.68
N ASP A 37 3.19 -6.34 3.54
CA ASP A 37 2.86 -4.92 3.38
C ASP A 37 1.96 -4.78 2.14
N ALA A 38 0.99 -3.86 2.20
CA ALA A 38 0.02 -3.61 1.14
C ALA A 38 0.32 -2.30 0.42
N HIS A 39 0.11 -2.29 -0.89
CA HIS A 39 0.38 -1.14 -1.77
C HIS A 39 -0.82 -0.21 -1.91
N ASP A 40 -1.99 -0.67 -1.49
CA ASP A 40 -3.24 0.08 -1.49
C ASP A 40 -3.82 0.18 -0.07
N GLU A 41 -4.66 1.18 0.16
CA GLU A 41 -5.30 1.40 1.47
C GLU A 41 -6.46 0.43 1.76
N HIS A 42 -6.85 -0.39 0.78
CA HIS A 42 -8.01 -1.28 0.88
C HIS A 42 -7.65 -2.72 1.25
N THR A 43 -6.37 -3.10 1.11
CA THR A 43 -5.87 -4.43 1.39
C THR A 43 -5.28 -4.49 2.80
N LEU A 44 -5.84 -5.38 3.62
CA LEU A 44 -5.26 -5.73 4.93
C LEU A 44 -3.85 -6.30 4.76
N SER A 45 -2.90 -5.80 5.53
CA SER A 45 -1.54 -6.34 5.58
C SER A 45 -1.10 -6.67 7.00
N LEU A 46 -0.12 -7.58 7.10
CA LEU A 46 0.45 -7.96 8.39
C LEU A 46 1.12 -6.78 9.10
N ALA A 47 1.75 -5.87 8.34
CA ALA A 47 2.49 -4.73 8.90
C ALA A 47 1.59 -3.53 9.27
N ALA A 48 0.60 -3.18 8.44
CA ALA A 48 -0.20 -1.97 8.66
C ALA A 48 -1.42 -2.21 9.58
N ASN A 49 -2.00 -3.42 9.57
CA ASN A 49 -3.28 -3.72 10.20
C ASN A 49 -3.15 -4.58 11.46
N ALA A 50 -2.17 -4.28 12.32
CA ALA A 50 -1.82 -5.14 13.45
C ALA A 50 -3.01 -5.50 14.36
N ALA A 51 -3.94 -4.58 14.63
CA ALA A 51 -5.10 -4.84 15.47
C ALA A 51 -6.05 -5.89 14.86
N GLU A 52 -6.43 -5.71 13.59
CA GLU A 52 -7.31 -6.63 12.87
C GLU A 52 -6.66 -8.00 12.67
N ILE A 53 -5.37 -8.00 12.34
CA ILE A 53 -4.58 -9.23 12.18
C ILE A 53 -4.46 -10.00 13.50
N ASN A 54 -4.27 -9.31 14.64
CA ASN A 54 -4.21 -9.95 15.95
C ASN A 54 -5.55 -10.58 16.36
N GLU A 55 -6.68 -9.92 16.09
CA GLU A 55 -8.00 -10.50 16.34
C GLU A 55 -8.26 -11.73 15.46
N GLN A 56 -7.87 -11.68 14.19
CA GLN A 56 -7.97 -12.85 13.31
C GLN A 56 -7.05 -13.99 13.74
N LEU A 57 -5.83 -13.68 14.17
CA LEU A 57 -4.91 -14.67 14.71
C LEU A 57 -5.49 -15.31 15.97
N LYS A 58 -6.02 -14.50 16.90
CA LYS A 58 -6.66 -14.99 18.13
C LYS A 58 -7.82 -15.92 17.81
N ALA A 59 -8.71 -15.53 16.89
CA ALA A 59 -9.84 -16.36 16.47
C ALA A 59 -9.36 -17.69 15.85
N ALA A 60 -8.38 -17.63 14.96
CA ALA A 60 -7.82 -18.81 14.29
C ALA A 60 -7.12 -19.77 15.27
N VAL A 61 -6.41 -19.26 16.27
CA VAL A 61 -5.79 -20.07 17.31
C VAL A 61 -6.86 -20.64 18.25
N GLN A 62 -7.83 -19.83 18.68
CA GLN A 62 -8.94 -20.28 19.55
C GLN A 62 -9.73 -21.43 18.91
N GLU A 63 -10.08 -21.33 17.63
CA GLU A 63 -10.82 -22.38 16.93
C GLU A 63 -10.11 -23.75 17.01
N ARG A 64 -8.78 -23.76 16.85
CA ARG A 64 -7.97 -24.98 16.92
C ARG A 64 -7.82 -25.48 18.35
N LEU A 65 -7.60 -24.58 19.30
CA LEU A 65 -7.34 -24.91 20.70
C LEU A 65 -8.60 -25.24 21.51
N SER A 66 -9.79 -24.92 20.98
CA SER A 66 -11.06 -25.25 21.64
C SER A 66 -11.24 -26.75 21.85
N LYS A 67 -10.70 -27.58 20.96
CA LYS A 67 -10.72 -29.05 21.10
C LYS A 67 -9.91 -29.57 22.28
N ALA A 68 -8.93 -28.80 22.74
CA ALA A 68 -8.08 -29.15 23.87
C ALA A 68 -8.54 -28.48 25.18
N GLY A 69 -9.73 -27.87 25.21
CA GLY A 69 -10.22 -27.16 26.39
C GLY A 69 -9.37 -25.93 26.77
N VAL A 70 -8.74 -25.28 25.78
CA VAL A 70 -7.88 -24.10 26.00
C VAL A 70 -8.54 -22.82 25.45
N GLU A 71 -8.60 -21.81 26.30
CA GLU A 71 -9.06 -20.45 25.98
C GLU A 71 -7.87 -19.52 25.72
N VAL A 72 -7.92 -18.82 24.59
CA VAL A 72 -6.94 -17.86 24.12
C VAL A 72 -7.40 -16.46 24.51
N LEU A 73 -6.67 -15.85 25.44
CA LEU A 73 -6.99 -14.49 25.91
C LEU A 73 -6.55 -13.44 24.89
N GLU A 74 -5.33 -13.60 24.36
CA GLU A 74 -4.75 -12.77 23.32
C GLU A 74 -3.83 -13.59 22.41
N ALA A 75 -3.64 -13.12 21.19
CA ALA A 75 -2.61 -13.60 20.26
C ALA A 75 -2.03 -12.41 19.51
N ARG A 76 -0.69 -12.32 19.44
CA ARG A 76 0.02 -11.20 18.82
C ARG A 76 1.24 -11.69 18.07
N ILE A 77 1.55 -11.06 16.95
CA ILE A 77 2.81 -11.27 16.25
C ILE A 77 3.90 -10.48 16.97
N SER A 78 4.84 -11.17 17.62
CA SER A 78 5.88 -10.53 18.43
C SER A 78 6.93 -9.78 17.60
N HIS A 79 7.34 -10.37 16.47
CA HIS A 79 8.36 -9.79 15.60
C HIS A 79 7.98 -10.02 14.13
N LEU A 80 7.79 -8.92 13.41
CA LEU A 80 7.50 -8.92 11.99
C LEU A 80 8.52 -7.98 11.32
N ALA A 81 9.47 -8.56 10.59
CA ALA A 81 10.48 -7.83 9.86
C ALA A 81 10.85 -8.57 8.58
N TYR A 82 11.33 -7.83 7.58
CA TYR A 82 12.02 -8.42 6.44
C TYR A 82 13.28 -9.15 6.89
N ALA A 83 13.59 -10.25 6.21
CA ALA A 83 14.86 -10.91 6.37
C ALA A 83 16.00 -10.00 5.86
N PRO A 84 17.21 -10.03 6.47
CA PRO A 84 18.33 -9.18 6.07
C PRO A 84 18.67 -9.26 4.58
N GLU A 85 18.50 -10.43 3.97
CA GLU A 85 18.80 -10.73 2.57
C GLU A 85 17.91 -9.96 1.59
N ILE A 86 16.69 -9.58 2.01
CA ILE A 86 15.71 -8.88 1.17
C ILE A 86 15.44 -7.45 1.61
N ALA A 87 15.94 -7.03 2.77
CA ALA A 87 15.64 -5.72 3.34
C ALA A 87 16.03 -4.55 2.42
N SER A 88 17.19 -4.62 1.77
CA SER A 88 17.67 -3.58 0.83
C SER A 88 16.78 -3.49 -0.42
N ALA A 89 16.40 -4.63 -1.00
CA ALA A 89 15.52 -4.69 -2.15
C ALA A 89 14.11 -4.18 -1.82
N MET A 90 13.60 -4.48 -0.63
CA MET A 90 12.29 -3.99 -0.17
C MET A 90 12.31 -2.49 0.06
N LEU A 91 13.36 -1.94 0.68
CA LEU A 91 13.52 -0.50 0.83
C LEU A 91 13.58 0.20 -0.53
N GLN A 92 14.33 -0.34 -1.49
CA GLN A 92 14.41 0.21 -2.84
C GLN A 92 13.04 0.21 -3.53
N ARG A 93 12.25 -0.86 -3.38
CA ARG A 93 10.88 -0.94 -3.90
C ARG A 93 9.96 0.11 -3.25
N GLN A 94 10.05 0.29 -1.93
CA GLN A 94 9.27 1.32 -1.22
C GLN A 94 9.62 2.73 -1.71
N GLN A 95 10.90 3.02 -1.90
CA GLN A 95 11.35 4.31 -2.46
C GLN A 95 10.83 4.51 -3.89
N ALA A 96 10.93 3.49 -4.74
CA ALA A 96 10.41 3.58 -6.11
C ALA A 96 8.90 3.87 -6.13
N ASN A 97 8.12 3.19 -5.30
CA ASN A 97 6.68 3.44 -5.18
C ASN A 97 6.37 4.84 -4.66
N ALA A 98 7.12 5.33 -3.67
CA ALA A 98 6.96 6.69 -3.16
C ALA A 98 7.24 7.74 -4.24
N VAL A 99 8.27 7.53 -5.07
CA VAL A 99 8.59 8.38 -6.22
C VAL A 99 7.46 8.37 -7.25
N ILE A 100 6.90 7.19 -7.58
CA ILE A 100 5.78 7.07 -8.51
C ILE A 100 4.54 7.78 -7.97
N ALA A 101 4.19 7.55 -6.69
CA ALA A 101 3.04 8.20 -6.06
C ALA A 101 3.18 9.73 -6.04
N ALA A 102 4.39 10.25 -5.78
CA ALA A 102 4.67 11.68 -5.87
C ALA A 102 4.50 12.19 -7.30
N ARG A 103 5.03 11.48 -8.31
CA ARG A 103 4.88 11.84 -9.73
C ARG A 103 3.43 11.83 -10.18
N GLN A 104 2.63 10.87 -9.73
CA GLN A 104 1.22 10.83 -10.04
C GLN A 104 0.49 12.10 -9.53
N LYS A 105 0.73 12.51 -8.29
CA LYS A 105 0.16 13.75 -7.73
C LYS A 105 0.57 15.01 -8.51
N ILE A 106 1.82 15.07 -8.99
CA ILE A 106 2.29 16.17 -9.84
C ILE A 106 1.49 16.21 -11.15
N VAL A 107 1.32 15.06 -11.80
CA VAL A 107 0.59 14.96 -13.07
C VAL A 107 -0.89 15.33 -12.88
N GLU A 108 -1.54 14.84 -11.83
CA GLU A 108 -2.93 15.18 -11.49
C GLU A 108 -3.09 16.70 -11.30
N GLY A 109 -2.20 17.33 -10.55
CA GLY A 109 -2.18 18.79 -10.37
C GLY A 109 -1.94 19.54 -11.68
N ALA A 110 -0.99 19.08 -12.50
CA ALA A 110 -0.66 19.71 -13.77
C ALA A 110 -1.82 19.63 -14.78
N VAL A 111 -2.50 18.49 -14.89
CA VAL A 111 -3.69 18.35 -15.74
C VAL A 111 -4.78 19.34 -15.31
N GLY A 112 -5.06 19.44 -14.02
CA GLY A 112 -6.03 20.41 -13.50
C GLY A 112 -5.64 21.87 -13.78
N MET A 113 -4.36 22.21 -13.64
CA MET A 113 -3.86 23.56 -13.96
C MET A 113 -4.01 23.91 -15.45
N VAL A 114 -3.75 22.94 -16.34
CA VAL A 114 -3.90 23.14 -17.79
C VAL A 114 -5.36 23.30 -18.18
N GLU A 115 -6.25 22.48 -17.61
CA GLU A 115 -7.69 22.58 -17.82
C GLU A 115 -8.21 23.98 -17.44
N MET A 116 -7.91 24.43 -16.21
CA MET A 116 -8.28 25.76 -15.74
C MET A 116 -7.74 26.88 -16.63
N ALA A 117 -6.49 26.79 -17.09
CA ALA A 117 -5.89 27.81 -17.94
C ALA A 117 -6.58 27.90 -19.32
N LEU A 118 -6.93 26.77 -19.93
CA LEU A 118 -7.63 26.74 -21.22
C LEU A 118 -9.03 27.31 -21.12
N ASP A 119 -9.76 26.99 -20.06
CA ASP A 119 -11.10 27.52 -19.82
C ASP A 119 -11.07 29.04 -19.64
N MET A 120 -10.14 29.55 -18.84
CA MET A 120 -9.97 31.00 -18.67
C MET A 120 -9.62 31.73 -19.98
N LEU A 121 -8.78 31.13 -20.83
CA LEU A 121 -8.43 31.72 -22.13
C LEU A 121 -9.62 31.76 -23.08
N LYS A 122 -10.44 30.71 -23.06
CA LYS A 122 -11.67 30.59 -23.86
C LYS A 122 -12.72 31.60 -23.40
N GLU A 123 -12.97 31.70 -22.09
CA GLU A 123 -13.93 32.66 -21.52
C GLU A 123 -13.57 34.12 -21.83
N ARG A 124 -12.28 34.44 -21.83
CA ARG A 124 -11.78 35.78 -22.15
C ARG A 124 -11.66 36.06 -23.64
N HIS A 125 -12.00 35.10 -24.50
CA HIS A 125 -11.84 35.18 -25.95
C HIS A 125 -10.43 35.63 -26.39
N ILE A 126 -9.40 35.23 -25.63
CA ILE A 126 -8.01 35.65 -25.88
C ILE A 126 -7.44 34.91 -27.10
N VAL A 127 -7.85 33.65 -27.29
CA VAL A 127 -7.39 32.82 -28.41
C VAL A 127 -8.51 31.87 -28.83
N ASP A 128 -8.63 31.65 -30.14
CA ASP A 128 -9.49 30.62 -30.70
C ASP A 128 -8.60 29.44 -31.13
N LEU A 129 -8.74 28.32 -30.43
CA LEU A 129 -7.91 27.13 -30.61
C LEU A 129 -8.73 26.05 -31.28
N ASP A 130 -8.26 25.60 -32.45
CA ASP A 130 -8.69 24.31 -32.99
C ASP A 130 -8.19 23.16 -32.10
N ASP A 131 -8.77 21.97 -32.30
CA ASP A 131 -8.45 20.79 -31.48
C ASP A 131 -6.97 20.39 -31.56
N GLU A 132 -6.31 20.63 -32.70
CA GLU A 132 -4.91 20.30 -32.92
C GLU A 132 -3.98 21.24 -32.12
N ARG A 133 -4.22 22.55 -32.16
CA ARG A 133 -3.49 23.56 -31.37
C ARG A 133 -3.74 23.37 -29.88
N LYS A 134 -4.96 22.99 -29.50
CA LYS A 134 -5.29 22.68 -28.11
C LYS A 134 -4.47 21.50 -27.60
N ALA A 135 -4.40 20.41 -28.37
CA ALA A 135 -3.58 19.24 -28.03
C ALA A 135 -2.08 19.58 -27.92
N GLN A 136 -1.55 20.38 -28.85
CA GLN A 136 -0.16 20.85 -28.79
C GLN A 136 0.10 21.70 -27.55
N MET A 137 -0.81 22.62 -27.21
CA MET A 137 -0.65 23.50 -26.04
C MET A 137 -0.74 22.72 -24.73
N VAL A 138 -1.67 21.76 -24.62
CA VAL A 138 -1.74 20.84 -23.48
C VAL A 138 -0.43 20.08 -23.31
N GLY A 139 0.10 19.48 -24.39
CA GLY A 139 1.36 18.76 -24.35
C GLY A 139 2.53 19.63 -23.87
N ASN A 140 2.66 20.83 -24.43
CA ASN A 140 3.72 21.77 -24.05
C ASN A 140 3.59 22.20 -22.58
N LEU A 141 2.38 22.52 -22.11
CA LEU A 141 2.16 22.92 -20.72
C LEU A 141 2.40 21.77 -19.75
N LEU A 142 1.98 20.55 -20.06
CA LEU A 142 2.24 19.38 -19.23
C LEU A 142 3.75 19.09 -19.13
N VAL A 143 4.50 19.21 -20.23
CA VAL A 143 5.96 19.08 -20.19
C VAL A 143 6.58 20.13 -19.27
N VAL A 144 6.13 21.38 -19.34
CA VAL A 144 6.63 22.48 -18.48
C VAL A 144 6.28 22.26 -17.00
N LEU A 145 5.05 21.84 -16.70
CA LEU A 145 4.55 21.67 -15.33
C LEU A 145 5.06 20.40 -14.66
N CYS A 146 5.28 19.33 -15.42
CA CYS A 146 5.74 18.03 -14.90
C CYS A 146 7.26 17.82 -15.00
N ALA A 147 8.01 18.75 -15.62
CA ALA A 147 9.45 18.61 -15.75
C ALA A 147 10.15 18.75 -14.39
N ASP A 148 11.07 17.83 -14.11
CA ASP A 148 11.93 17.87 -12.91
C ASP A 148 12.94 19.05 -12.92
N ARG A 149 13.10 19.73 -14.05
CA ARG A 149 13.99 20.89 -14.23
C ARG A 149 13.25 22.00 -14.96
N ASN A 150 13.49 23.24 -14.55
CA ASN A 150 12.92 24.40 -15.26
C ASN A 150 13.29 24.35 -16.75
N PRO A 151 12.29 24.46 -17.65
CA PRO A 151 12.56 24.52 -19.07
C PRO A 151 13.42 25.75 -19.36
N GLN A 152 14.44 25.57 -20.22
CA GLN A 152 15.25 26.70 -20.67
C GLN A 152 14.45 27.48 -21.72
N PRO A 153 14.21 28.79 -21.53
CA PRO A 153 13.48 29.57 -22.50
C PRO A 153 14.30 29.69 -23.78
N ILE A 154 13.82 29.08 -24.86
CA ILE A 154 14.32 29.37 -26.21
C ILE A 154 13.57 30.61 -26.67
N VAL A 155 14.21 31.78 -26.54
CA VAL A 155 13.64 33.03 -27.04
C VAL A 155 13.74 33.00 -28.57
N ASN A 156 12.62 32.68 -29.23
CA ASN A 156 12.53 32.80 -30.67
C ASN A 156 12.32 34.27 -31.05
N ALA A 157 13.42 34.98 -31.30
CA ALA A 157 13.41 36.33 -31.85
C ALA A 157 13.31 36.35 -33.39
N GLY A 158 12.80 35.27 -33.99
CA GLY A 158 12.54 35.22 -35.43
C GLY A 158 11.45 36.21 -35.81
N SER A 159 11.81 37.20 -36.62
CA SER A 159 10.87 38.08 -37.29
C SER A 159 9.87 37.25 -38.09
N LEU A 160 8.61 37.29 -37.72
CA LEU A 160 7.50 36.92 -38.60
C LEU A 160 7.57 37.82 -39.84
N TYR A 161 8.05 37.25 -40.94
CA TYR A 161 7.79 37.74 -42.31
C TYR A 161 6.88 36.73 -43.00
#